data_AF-A0A6V7XLW2-F1
#
_entry.id   AF-A0A6V7XLW2-F1
#
_cell.length_a   1.000
_cell.length_b   1.000
_cell.length_c   1.000
_cell.angle_alpha   90.00
_cell.angle_beta   90.00
_cell.angle_gamma   90.00
#
_symmetry.space_group_name_H-M   'P 1'
#
loop_
_entity.id
_entity.type
_entity.pdbx_description
1 polymer ?
#
loop_
_entity_poly.entity_id
_entity_poly.type
_entity_poly.pdbx_seq_one_letter_code
_entity_poly.pdbx_strand_id
1 'polypeptide(L)'
;MLYEHMPEKYWFDNKGKMWKKRINKRDVIGLIHPRPFPQDQELFALYLLLRHFPGDPEALKDVNGVLCTTFAEAARLRGLLSDDSVWERTLEEASHFATPSEMRYLFVQVLVFGNPSNARELWERFVDHMIKLVTIDPNGSIRKGLIDRALANIEAQLSDYGMTNQQFGLDSPSPGCD
;
A
#
# COMPACT_ATOMS: atom_id res chain seq x y z
N MET A 1 -21.61 -15.45 -6.68
CA MET A 1 -20.90 -16.05 -7.84
C MET A 1 -19.41 -16.08 -7.54
N LEU A 2 -18.73 -17.19 -7.80
CA LEU A 2 -17.27 -17.30 -7.63
C LEU A 2 -16.54 -16.65 -8.81
N TYR A 3 -15.27 -16.24 -8.59
CA TYR A 3 -14.43 -15.58 -9.60
C TYR A 3 -14.36 -16.34 -10.94
N GLU A 4 -14.46 -17.67 -10.92
CA GLU A 4 -14.40 -18.52 -12.12
C GLU A 4 -15.58 -18.29 -13.09
N HIS A 5 -16.73 -17.85 -12.58
CA HIS A 5 -17.94 -17.59 -13.35
C HIS A 5 -18.16 -16.11 -13.68
N MET A 6 -17.27 -15.22 -13.19
CA MET A 6 -17.33 -13.78 -13.47
C MET A 6 -17.32 -13.47 -14.98
N PRO A 7 -16.43 -14.07 -15.80
CA PRO A 7 -16.33 -13.72 -17.21
C PRO A 7 -17.58 -14.05 -18.04
N GLU A 8 -18.43 -14.97 -17.56
CA GLU A 8 -19.70 -15.35 -18.19
C GLU A 8 -20.76 -14.24 -18.06
N LYS A 9 -20.81 -13.55 -16.92
CA LYS A 9 -21.89 -12.56 -16.63
C LYS A 9 -21.41 -11.11 -16.57
N TYR A 10 -20.12 -10.87 -16.43
CA TYR A 10 -19.54 -9.54 -16.29
C TYR A 10 -18.33 -9.37 -17.22
N TRP A 11 -17.99 -8.12 -17.49
CA TRP A 11 -16.76 -7.75 -18.17
C TRP A 11 -16.09 -6.60 -17.44
N PHE A 12 -14.76 -6.61 -17.41
CA PHE A 12 -13.99 -5.56 -16.78
C PHE A 12 -13.78 -4.40 -17.75
N ASP A 13 -14.27 -3.22 -17.38
CA ASP A 13 -14.00 -1.99 -18.10
C ASP A 13 -12.68 -1.40 -17.61
N ASN A 14 -11.62 -1.59 -18.40
CA ASN A 14 -10.27 -1.15 -18.06
C ASN A 14 -10.14 0.38 -17.96
N LYS A 15 -11.05 1.15 -18.58
CA LYS A 15 -11.05 2.62 -18.50
C LYS A 15 -11.71 3.12 -17.22
N GLY A 16 -12.77 2.45 -16.78
CA GLY A 16 -13.50 2.79 -15.55
C GLY A 16 -13.01 2.04 -14.31
N LYS A 17 -12.04 1.12 -14.46
CA LYS A 17 -11.62 0.15 -13.45
C LYS A 17 -12.80 -0.51 -12.72
N MET A 18 -13.87 -0.82 -13.46
CA MET A 18 -15.12 -1.32 -12.88
C MET A 18 -15.67 -2.53 -13.66
N TRP A 19 -16.30 -3.45 -12.94
CA TRP A 19 -17.00 -4.58 -13.57
C TRP A 19 -18.40 -4.17 -13.97
N LYS A 20 -18.73 -4.31 -15.26
CA LYS A 20 -20.06 -4.05 -15.80
C LYS A 20 -20.76 -5.36 -16.11
N LYS A 21 -22.03 -5.44 -15.74
CA LYS A 21 -22.88 -6.58 -16.08
C LYS A 21 -23.03 -6.67 -17.59
N ARG A 22 -22.79 -7.84 -18.17
CA ARG A 22 -23.01 -8.08 -19.60
C ARG A 22 -24.50 -8.09 -19.87
N ILE A 23 -24.91 -7.37 -20.91
CA ILE A 23 -26.31 -7.29 -21.37
C ILE A 23 -26.60 -8.40 -22.40
N ASN A 24 -25.58 -8.93 -23.09
CA ASN A 24 -25.73 -9.94 -24.12
C ASN A 24 -25.68 -11.38 -23.53
N LYS A 25 -26.74 -12.17 -23.81
CA LYS A 25 -26.92 -13.58 -23.38
C LYS A 25 -26.15 -14.59 -24.23
N ARG A 26 -24.95 -14.28 -24.71
CA ARG A 26 -24.14 -15.26 -25.46
C ARG A 26 -23.23 -16.01 -24.48
N ASP A 27 -23.21 -17.33 -24.57
CA ASP A 27 -22.20 -18.13 -23.86
C ASP A 27 -20.83 -17.81 -24.44
N VAL A 28 -20.00 -17.17 -23.62
CA VAL A 28 -18.63 -16.81 -23.97
C VAL A 28 -17.75 -17.34 -22.85
N ILE A 29 -16.74 -18.14 -23.22
CA ILE A 29 -15.63 -18.47 -22.33
C ILE A 29 -14.82 -17.17 -22.19
N GLY A 30 -15.17 -16.35 -21.21
CA GLY A 30 -14.45 -15.11 -20.96
C GLY A 30 -13.09 -15.40 -20.35
N LEU A 31 -12.08 -14.60 -20.72
CA LEU A 31 -10.74 -14.72 -20.16
C LEU A 31 -10.80 -14.45 -18.65
N ILE A 32 -10.40 -15.44 -17.85
CA ILE A 32 -10.08 -15.21 -16.44
C ILE A 32 -8.82 -14.34 -16.45
N HIS A 33 -8.92 -13.10 -15.97
CA HIS A 33 -7.73 -12.26 -15.87
C HIS A 33 -6.74 -12.98 -14.95
N PRO A 34 -5.47 -13.16 -15.38
CA PRO A 34 -4.44 -13.67 -14.49
C PRO A 34 -4.36 -12.75 -13.26
N ARG A 35 -4.00 -13.31 -12.10
CA ARG A 35 -3.95 -12.62 -10.81
C ARG A 35 -3.52 -11.16 -11.00
N PRO A 36 -4.36 -10.18 -10.61
CA PRO A 36 -4.01 -8.77 -10.73
C PRO A 36 -2.68 -8.51 -10.04
N PHE A 37 -1.84 -7.66 -10.65
CA PHE A 37 -0.61 -7.23 -10.00
C PHE A 37 -0.97 -6.53 -8.67
N PRO A 38 -0.18 -6.73 -7.59
CA PRO A 38 -0.42 -6.06 -6.31
C PRO A 38 -0.51 -4.52 -6.39
N GLN A 39 0.06 -3.95 -7.45
CA GLN A 39 0.04 -2.52 -7.76
C GLN A 39 -1.38 -1.99 -8.06
N ASP A 40 -2.28 -2.82 -8.61
CA ASP A 40 -3.70 -2.45 -8.77
C ASP A 40 -4.50 -2.94 -7.55
N GLN A 41 -4.41 -2.19 -6.46
CA GLN A 41 -5.01 -2.54 -5.16
C GLN A 41 -6.51 -2.86 -5.25
N GLU A 42 -7.27 -2.09 -6.05
CA GLU A 42 -8.71 -2.31 -6.24
C GLU A 42 -9.02 -3.64 -6.96
N LEU A 43 -8.27 -3.96 -8.01
CA LEU A 43 -8.46 -5.21 -8.75
C LEU A 43 -8.03 -6.41 -7.92
N PHE A 44 -6.90 -6.28 -7.21
CA PHE A 44 -6.39 -7.32 -6.33
C PHE A 44 -7.35 -7.59 -5.16
N ALA A 45 -7.87 -6.53 -4.52
CA ALA A 45 -8.88 -6.62 -3.48
C ALA A 45 -10.17 -7.29 -3.98
N LEU A 46 -10.65 -6.91 -5.16
CA LEU A 46 -11.83 -7.53 -5.75
C LEU A 46 -11.59 -9.01 -6.10
N TYR A 47 -10.42 -9.36 -6.65
CA TYR A 47 -10.03 -10.75 -6.88
C TYR A 47 -10.07 -11.57 -5.57
N LEU A 48 -9.52 -11.02 -4.49
CA LEU A 48 -9.57 -11.66 -3.17
C LEU A 48 -11.02 -11.83 -2.69
N LEU A 49 -11.83 -10.77 -2.77
CA LEU A 49 -13.24 -10.83 -2.38
C LEU A 49 -14.01 -11.90 -3.14
N LEU A 50 -13.87 -11.97 -4.47
CA LEU A 50 -14.58 -12.93 -5.32
C LEU A 50 -14.08 -14.37 -5.19
N ARG A 51 -12.84 -14.54 -4.73
CA ARG A 51 -12.27 -15.86 -4.43
C ARG A 51 -12.85 -16.44 -3.14
N HIS A 52 -13.06 -15.60 -2.13
CA HIS A 52 -13.52 -16.04 -0.81
C HIS A 52 -15.04 -15.97 -0.64
N PHE A 53 -15.72 -15.03 -1.30
CA PHE A 53 -17.14 -14.78 -1.13
C PHE A 53 -17.88 -14.84 -2.47
N PRO A 54 -18.86 -15.74 -2.61
CA PRO A 54 -19.68 -15.77 -3.80
C PRO A 54 -20.71 -14.63 -3.76
N GLY A 55 -20.56 -13.61 -4.61
CA GLY A 55 -21.52 -12.48 -4.67
C GLY A 55 -21.60 -11.80 -6.02
N ASP A 56 -22.44 -10.77 -6.12
CA ASP A 56 -22.29 -9.70 -7.12
C ASP A 56 -21.15 -8.80 -6.63
N PRO A 57 -20.17 -8.40 -7.46
CA PRO A 57 -19.10 -7.48 -7.05
C PRO A 57 -19.60 -6.29 -6.20
N GLU A 58 -20.64 -5.57 -6.63
CA GLU A 58 -21.15 -4.43 -5.86
C GLU A 58 -21.74 -4.82 -4.49
N ALA A 59 -22.35 -6.00 -4.36
CA ALA A 59 -22.82 -6.50 -3.06
C ALA A 59 -21.66 -6.87 -2.12
N LEU A 60 -20.48 -7.17 -2.66
CA LEU A 60 -19.28 -7.41 -1.85
C LEU A 60 -18.72 -6.12 -1.23
N LYS A 61 -19.21 -4.92 -1.59
CA LYS A 61 -18.84 -3.69 -0.87
C LYS A 61 -19.54 -3.55 0.47
N ASP A 62 -20.67 -4.22 0.67
CA ASP A 62 -21.35 -4.25 1.97
C ASP A 62 -20.66 -5.26 2.88
N VAL A 63 -20.07 -4.79 3.99
CA VAL A 63 -19.48 -5.62 5.03
C VAL A 63 -20.26 -5.40 6.32
N ASN A 64 -21.07 -6.38 6.71
CA ASN A 64 -21.85 -6.37 7.96
C ASN A 64 -22.71 -5.09 8.14
N GLY A 65 -23.28 -4.55 7.06
CA GLY A 65 -24.10 -3.34 7.09
C GLY A 65 -23.33 -2.02 6.89
N VAL A 66 -22.02 -2.10 6.64
CA VAL A 66 -21.18 -0.96 6.26
C VAL A 66 -20.93 -1.01 4.76
N LEU A 67 -21.51 -0.05 4.02
CA LEU A 67 -21.27 0.08 2.58
C LEU A 67 -19.92 0.77 2.35
N CYS A 68 -18.92 -0.01 1.94
CA CYS A 68 -17.59 0.50 1.60
C CYS A 68 -17.61 1.20 0.24
N THR A 69 -16.77 2.22 0.08
CA THR A 69 -16.66 2.95 -1.19
C THR A 69 -15.82 2.19 -2.20
N THR A 70 -14.80 1.47 -1.72
CA THR A 70 -13.80 0.77 -2.52
C THR A 70 -13.77 -0.72 -2.21
N PHE A 71 -13.30 -1.52 -3.15
CA PHE A 71 -13.13 -2.96 -2.92
C PHE A 71 -11.98 -3.23 -1.95
N ALA A 72 -10.93 -2.39 -1.95
CA ALA A 72 -9.85 -2.48 -0.98
C ALA A 72 -10.33 -2.30 0.46
N GLU A 73 -11.22 -1.35 0.71
CA GLU A 73 -11.81 -1.11 2.03
C GLU A 73 -12.67 -2.31 2.47
N ALA A 74 -13.52 -2.84 1.58
CA ALA A 74 -14.32 -4.02 1.87
C ALA A 74 -13.47 -5.28 2.11
N ALA A 75 -12.36 -5.42 1.39
CA ALA A 75 -11.41 -6.51 1.61
C ALA A 75 -10.64 -6.36 2.94
N ARG A 76 -10.28 -5.13 3.34
CA ARG A 76 -9.68 -4.83 4.65
C ARG A 76 -10.63 -5.16 5.79
N LEU A 77 -11.88 -4.69 5.75
CA LEU A 77 -12.88 -5.00 6.79
C LEU A 77 -13.18 -6.50 6.92
N ARG A 78 -12.98 -7.26 5.84
CA ARG A 78 -13.09 -8.73 5.85
C ARG A 78 -11.80 -9.45 6.23
N GLY A 79 -10.72 -8.73 6.55
CA GLY A 79 -9.41 -9.29 6.91
C GLY A 79 -8.69 -10.01 5.76
N LEU A 80 -9.07 -9.71 4.51
CA LEU A 80 -8.46 -10.30 3.31
C LEU A 80 -7.28 -9.49 2.79
N LEU A 81 -7.30 -8.17 2.96
CA LEU A 81 -6.12 -7.32 2.77
C LEU A 81 -5.45 -7.10 4.12
N SER A 82 -4.13 -7.21 4.16
CA SER A 82 -3.35 -6.81 5.33
C SER A 82 -3.59 -5.34 5.62
N ASP A 83 -4.05 -5.02 6.83
CA ASP A 83 -4.01 -3.66 7.32
C ASP A 83 -2.56 -3.20 7.48
N ASP A 84 -2.32 -1.90 7.32
CA ASP A 84 -1.03 -1.24 7.55
C ASP A 84 -0.42 -1.61 8.93
N SER A 85 -1.23 -2.13 9.85
CA SER A 85 -0.83 -2.77 11.12
C SER A 85 0.30 -3.79 11.01
N VAL A 86 0.43 -4.51 9.88
CA VAL A 86 1.53 -5.46 9.68
C VAL A 86 2.84 -4.70 9.56
N TRP A 87 2.84 -3.59 8.82
CA TRP A 87 4.01 -2.73 8.63
C TRP A 87 4.36 -1.99 9.92
N GLU A 88 3.36 -1.51 10.65
CA GLU A 88 3.57 -0.92 11.97
C GLU A 88 4.23 -1.88 12.93
N ARG A 89 3.70 -3.10 13.07
CA ARG A 89 4.28 -4.12 13.96
C ARG A 89 5.68 -4.52 13.53
N THR A 90 5.91 -4.65 12.22
CA THR A 90 7.24 -4.99 11.68
C THR A 90 8.25 -3.90 12.02
N LEU A 91 7.88 -2.62 11.83
CA LEU A 91 8.74 -1.49 12.16
C LEU A 91 8.91 -1.32 13.68
N GLU A 92 7.88 -1.58 14.47
CA GLU A 92 7.94 -1.56 15.93
C GLU A 92 8.89 -2.64 16.46
N GLU A 93 8.78 -3.88 15.98
CA GLU A 93 9.71 -4.95 16.32
C GLU A 93 11.15 -4.62 15.91
N ALA A 94 11.34 -4.07 14.70
CA ALA A 94 12.64 -3.64 14.23
C ALA A 94 13.22 -2.49 15.07
N SER A 95 12.38 -1.57 15.57
CA SER A 95 12.83 -0.42 16.37
C SER A 95 13.59 -0.81 17.64
N HIS A 96 13.37 -2.02 18.15
CA HIS A 96 14.03 -2.55 19.34
C HIS A 96 15.43 -3.11 19.10
N PHE A 97 15.72 -3.56 17.86
CA PHE A 97 16.95 -4.30 17.55
C PHE A 97 17.77 -3.71 16.40
N ALA A 98 17.13 -3.01 15.48
CA ALA A 98 17.74 -2.48 14.27
C ALA A 98 18.50 -1.18 14.54
N THR A 99 19.61 -1.00 13.83
CA THR A 99 20.28 0.30 13.75
C THR A 99 19.47 1.28 12.89
N PRO A 100 19.66 2.60 13.05
CA PRO A 100 18.95 3.59 12.24
C PRO A 100 19.11 3.40 10.73
N SER A 101 20.26 2.87 10.27
CA SER A 101 20.48 2.55 8.85
C SER A 101 19.68 1.33 8.38
N GLU A 102 19.63 0.27 9.17
CA GLU A 102 18.79 -0.91 8.89
C GLU A 102 17.30 -0.55 8.94
N MET A 103 16.92 0.33 9.85
CA MET A 103 15.55 0.84 9.96
C MET A 103 15.12 1.59 8.69
N ARG A 104 15.99 2.45 8.14
CA ARG A 104 15.74 3.13 6.85
C ARG A 104 15.65 2.15 5.68
N TYR A 105 16.51 1.13 5.66
CA TYR A 105 16.47 0.10 4.63
C TYR A 105 15.15 -0.69 4.69
N LEU A 106 14.76 -1.15 5.88
CA LEU A 106 13.50 -1.86 6.09
C LEU A 106 12.30 -1.00 5.69
N PHE A 107 12.31 0.29 6.04
CA PHE A 107 11.28 1.22 5.62
C PHE A 107 11.16 1.32 4.10
N VAL A 108 12.28 1.41 3.36
CA VAL A 108 12.26 1.37 1.89
C VAL A 108 11.67 0.07 1.36
N GLN A 109 12.02 -1.08 1.95
CA GLN A 109 11.43 -2.37 1.55
C GLN A 109 9.91 -2.40 1.76
N VAL A 110 9.43 -1.83 2.88
CA VAL A 110 8.00 -1.68 3.15
C VAL A 110 7.34 -0.77 2.12
N LEU A 111 7.96 0.35 1.72
CA LEU A 111 7.41 1.23 0.70
C LEU A 111 7.31 0.55 -0.67
N VAL A 112 8.39 -0.11 -1.12
CA VAL A 112 8.48 -0.71 -2.46
C VAL A 112 7.58 -1.95 -2.60
N PHE A 113 7.59 -2.83 -1.61
CA PHE A 113 6.92 -4.13 -1.69
C PHE A 113 5.61 -4.20 -0.90
N GLY A 114 5.52 -3.44 0.18
CA GLY A 114 4.36 -3.46 1.06
C GLY A 114 3.20 -2.56 0.60
N ASN A 115 3.50 -1.54 -0.23
CA ASN A 115 2.54 -0.54 -0.69
C ASN A 115 1.61 -0.05 0.43
N PRO A 116 2.16 0.54 1.51
CA PRO A 116 1.39 0.95 2.68
C PRO A 116 0.34 2.00 2.27
N SER A 117 -0.85 1.92 2.87
CA SER A 117 -1.93 2.85 2.58
C SER A 117 -1.57 4.28 3.00
N ASN A 118 -0.79 4.44 4.08
CA ASN A 118 -0.36 5.74 4.57
C ASN A 118 1.14 5.78 4.93
N ALA A 119 1.99 5.86 3.91
CA ALA A 119 3.45 5.93 4.07
C ALA A 119 3.93 7.11 4.94
N ARG A 120 3.24 8.27 4.87
CA ARG A 120 3.57 9.46 5.67
C ARG A 120 3.36 9.22 7.16
N GLU A 121 2.27 8.57 7.54
CA GLU A 121 1.96 8.28 8.94
C GLU A 121 2.98 7.30 9.55
N LEU A 122 3.37 6.27 8.78
CA LEU A 122 4.45 5.36 9.18
C LEU A 122 5.78 6.10 9.36
N TRP A 123 6.11 7.01 8.45
CA TRP A 123 7.32 7.83 8.57
C TRP A 123 7.31 8.68 9.84
N GLU A 124 6.25 9.45 10.07
CA GLU A 124 6.14 10.34 11.24
C GLU A 124 6.24 9.58 12.56
N ARG A 125 5.69 8.36 12.62
CA ARG A 125 5.74 7.50 13.81
C ARG A 125 7.12 6.92 14.08
N PHE A 126 7.88 6.55 13.04
CA PHE A 126 9.17 5.86 13.19
C PHE A 126 10.40 6.72 12.87
N VAL A 127 10.24 7.99 12.50
CA VAL A 127 11.34 8.90 12.15
C VAL A 127 12.39 8.97 13.25
N ASP A 128 11.97 8.97 14.52
CA ASP A 128 12.85 9.03 15.69
C ASP A 128 13.76 7.80 15.82
N HIS A 129 13.36 6.65 15.29
CA HIS A 129 14.17 5.43 15.25
C HIS A 129 15.09 5.37 14.02
N MET A 130 14.78 6.14 12.97
CA MET A 130 15.57 6.24 11.74
C MET A 130 16.64 7.33 11.80
N ILE A 131 16.48 8.30 12.70
CA ILE A 131 17.48 9.30 13.04
C ILE A 131 18.15 8.92 14.35
N LYS A 132 19.48 8.82 14.38
CA LYS A 132 20.19 8.66 15.65
C LYS A 132 20.16 10.01 16.37
N LEU A 133 19.26 10.24 17.31
CA LEU A 133 19.31 11.43 18.17
C LEU A 133 20.53 11.31 19.10
N VAL A 134 21.64 11.95 18.71
CA VAL A 134 22.91 11.91 19.47
C VAL A 134 22.92 12.93 20.62
N THR A 135 22.08 13.98 20.56
CA THR A 135 22.04 15.08 21.54
C THR A 135 20.66 15.72 21.64
N ILE A 136 20.30 16.21 22.83
CA ILE A 136 19.09 17.04 23.04
C ILE A 136 19.37 18.42 22.44
N ASP A 137 18.59 18.78 21.42
CA ASP A 137 18.71 20.04 20.68
C ASP A 137 17.70 21.08 21.18
N PRO A 138 18.11 22.20 21.78
CA PRO A 138 17.18 23.24 22.24
C PRO A 138 16.47 23.98 21.09
N ASN A 139 17.08 24.02 19.91
CA ASN A 139 16.60 24.79 18.75
C ASN A 139 16.06 23.91 17.58
N GLY A 140 16.06 22.58 17.73
CA GLY A 140 15.55 21.64 16.70
C GLY A 140 16.31 21.61 15.37
N SER A 141 17.39 22.38 15.22
CA SER A 141 18.11 22.54 13.94
C SER A 141 18.91 21.29 13.54
N ILE A 142 19.53 20.56 14.47
CA ILE A 142 20.25 19.33 14.12
C ILE A 142 19.26 18.17 13.89
N ARG A 143 18.12 18.13 14.60
CA ARG A 143 17.00 17.20 14.25
C ARG A 143 16.58 17.37 12.80
N LYS A 144 16.41 18.60 12.32
CA LYS A 144 16.05 18.86 10.91
C LYS A 144 17.12 18.34 9.93
N GLY A 145 18.39 18.63 10.17
CA GLY A 145 19.48 18.14 9.32
C GLY A 145 19.65 16.61 9.34
N LEU A 146 19.33 15.95 10.46
CA LEU A 146 19.32 14.48 10.54
C LEU A 146 18.17 13.86 9.74
N ILE A 147 16.99 14.50 9.78
CA ILE A 147 15.82 14.10 8.96
C ILE A 147 16.15 14.28 7.48
N ASP A 148 16.73 15.42 7.08
CA ASP A 148 17.15 15.66 5.70
C ASP A 148 18.11 14.58 5.19
N ARG A 149 19.10 14.19 6.01
CA ARG A 149 20.04 13.09 5.67
C ARG A 149 19.35 11.73 5.57
N ALA A 150 18.40 11.46 6.46
CA ALA A 150 17.63 10.22 6.42
C ALA A 150 16.76 10.15 5.16
N LEU A 151 16.09 11.25 4.79
CA LEU A 151 15.29 11.38 3.57
C LEU A 151 16.15 11.23 2.31
N ALA A 152 17.35 11.81 2.28
CA ALA A 152 18.31 11.66 1.18
C ALA A 152 18.77 10.20 1.03
N ASN A 153 19.02 9.50 2.14
CA ASN A 153 19.39 8.09 2.11
C ASN A 153 18.25 7.19 1.62
N ILE A 154 17.01 7.50 2.00
CA ILE A 154 15.81 6.79 1.55
C ILE A 154 15.58 7.04 0.05
N GLU A 155 15.71 8.29 -0.40
CA GLU A 155 15.54 8.62 -1.82
C GLU A 155 16.60 7.96 -2.71
N ALA A 156 17.85 7.90 -2.23
CA ALA A 156 18.91 7.16 -2.91
C ALA A 156 18.56 5.68 -3.08
N GLN A 157 18.00 5.04 -2.05
CA GLN A 157 17.58 3.64 -2.13
C GLN A 157 16.33 3.44 -3.00
N LEU A 158 15.37 4.36 -2.97
CA LEU A 158 14.19 4.31 -3.84
C LEU A 158 14.53 4.52 -5.30
N SER A 159 15.59 5.29 -5.59
CA SER A 159 16.10 5.50 -6.95
C SER A 159 16.54 4.20 -7.62
N ASP A 160 17.04 3.22 -6.86
CA ASP A 160 17.37 1.87 -7.37
C ASP A 160 16.13 1.12 -7.91
N TYR A 161 14.96 1.45 -7.37
CA TYR A 161 13.66 0.91 -7.80
C TYR A 161 12.93 1.82 -8.79
N GLY A 162 13.53 2.94 -9.19
CA GLY A 162 12.91 3.95 -10.06
C GLY A 162 11.75 4.71 -9.39
N MET A 163 11.72 4.74 -8.06
CA MET A 163 10.68 5.40 -7.27
C MET A 163 11.21 6.68 -6.59
N THR A 164 10.32 7.58 -6.19
CA THR A 164 10.69 8.84 -5.51
C THR A 164 9.90 9.06 -4.22
N ASN A 165 10.46 9.84 -3.29
CA ASN A 165 9.80 10.19 -2.03
C ASN A 165 8.41 10.80 -2.25
N GLN A 166 8.26 11.60 -3.31
CA GLN A 166 7.00 12.26 -3.66
C GLN A 166 5.88 11.28 -4.03
N GLN A 167 6.19 10.10 -4.58
CA GLN A 167 5.17 9.09 -4.87
C GLN A 167 4.52 8.55 -3.59
N PHE A 168 5.22 8.63 -2.47
CA PHE A 168 4.75 8.18 -1.16
C PHE A 168 4.31 9.33 -0.25
N GLY A 169 4.25 10.58 -0.75
CA GLY A 169 3.87 11.75 0.03
C GLY A 169 4.90 12.16 1.09
N LEU A 170 6.15 11.71 0.94
CA LEU A 170 7.27 12.09 1.78
C LEU A 170 7.92 13.38 1.26
N ASP A 171 8.50 14.15 2.18
CA ASP A 171 9.18 15.39 1.83
C ASP A 171 10.45 15.08 1.01
N SER A 172 10.71 15.87 -0.02
CA SER A 172 11.96 15.81 -0.77
C SER A 172 13.10 16.31 0.12
N PRO A 173 14.24 15.63 0.19
CA PRO A 173 15.39 16.12 0.93
C PRO A 173 15.84 17.47 0.39
N SER A 174 16.22 18.36 1.29
CA SER A 174 16.75 19.69 0.95
C SER A 174 17.98 19.55 0.01
N PRO A 175 18.07 20.29 -1.10
CA PRO A 175 19.23 20.23 -1.99
C PRO A 175 20.45 20.87 -1.29
N GLY A 176 21.43 20.04 -0.90
CA GLY A 176 22.77 20.50 -0.55
C GLY A 176 23.18 20.31 0.92
N CYS A 177 23.44 19.07 1.32
CA CYS A 177 24.32 18.77 2.46
C CYS A 177 25.16 17.54 2.14
N ASP A 178 26.06 17.69 1.16
CA ASP A 178 27.34 16.97 1.14
C ASP A 178 28.26 17.55 2.24
#